data_AF-A0A661F200-F1
#
_entry.id   AF-A0A661F200-F1
#
_cell.length_a   1.000
_cell.length_b   1.000
_cell.length_c   1.000
_cell.angle_alpha   90.00
_cell.angle_beta   90.00
_cell.angle_gamma   90.00
#
_symmetry.space_group_name_H-M   'P 1'
#
loop_
_entity.id
_entity.type
_entity.pdbx_description
1 polymer ?
#
loop_
_entity_poly.entity_id
_entity_poly.type
_entity_poly.pdbx_seq_one_letter_code
_entity_poly.pdbx_strand_id
1 'polypeptide(L)'
;MQFNIKKGLDLPITGSPDQVISEGAQVKTVALLGADYPGLKPRMAVQEGDRVKLGQELFSDKQTPGVIFTSPGCGTVKAVNRGAKRALQSVVIELDGDEAESFASYSQAELSKLGAEKVQENLLASGLWTALRTRPYSKVPEPGTKPSSIFINAMDTNPLAADPHVVIGERKSDFQNGITVLTQLTEGSVYVCKAPEVKLDTGDAVVAEFNGPHPAGLPGTHIHFIDPVGPTKTVWSIGYQDVLAIGALFVTGQLNSERIIALAGPSVEIPRLVRTRLGANTDELVDGQLKDADYRVVSGSVLSGRKAANWSAYLGRYHTQLSVLREGRERELFGWIVAGSKKYSFLNIYTTS
;
A
#
# COMPACT_ATOMS: atom_id res chain seq x y z
N MET A 1 -22.01 -10.73 3.03
CA MET A 1 -21.89 -11.69 1.91
C MET A 1 -20.72 -12.63 2.18
N GLN A 2 -20.74 -13.88 1.71
CA GLN A 2 -19.64 -14.85 1.92
C GLN A 2 -19.23 -15.49 0.60
N PHE A 3 -17.92 -15.52 0.34
CA PHE A 3 -17.33 -16.05 -0.88
C PHE A 3 -16.19 -17.02 -0.53
N ASN A 4 -16.16 -18.18 -1.18
CA ASN A 4 -15.12 -19.18 -0.98
C ASN A 4 -14.38 -19.43 -2.31
N ILE A 5 -13.12 -19.02 -2.35
CA ILE A 5 -12.23 -19.21 -3.48
C ILE A 5 -11.61 -20.60 -3.34
N LYS A 6 -11.87 -21.48 -4.31
CA LYS A 6 -11.36 -22.86 -4.28
C LYS A 6 -10.09 -23.08 -5.10
N LYS A 7 -9.80 -22.16 -6.03
CA LYS A 7 -8.66 -22.25 -6.95
C LYS A 7 -7.73 -21.08 -6.70
N GLY A 8 -6.47 -21.39 -6.44
CA GLY A 8 -5.45 -20.42 -6.13
C GLY A 8 -4.12 -21.10 -5.79
N LEU A 9 -3.17 -20.30 -5.30
CA LEU A 9 -1.82 -20.73 -4.97
C LEU A 9 -1.39 -20.15 -3.63
N ASP A 10 -1.22 -21.02 -2.64
CA ASP A 10 -0.51 -20.66 -1.42
C ASP A 10 0.94 -21.08 -1.59
N LEU A 11 1.80 -20.09 -1.86
CA LEU A 11 3.22 -20.34 -2.10
C LEU A 11 3.85 -20.89 -0.80
N PRO A 12 4.47 -22.08 -0.81
CA PRO A 12 5.14 -22.60 0.37
C PRO A 12 6.46 -21.86 0.57
N ILE A 13 6.41 -20.79 1.36
CA ILE A 13 7.56 -19.93 1.67
C ILE A 13 7.74 -19.83 3.19
N THR A 14 8.99 -19.90 3.64
CA THR A 14 9.35 -19.76 5.06
C THR A 14 9.56 -18.30 5.45
N GLY A 15 9.65 -18.05 6.76
CA GLY A 15 9.84 -16.70 7.30
C GLY A 15 8.56 -15.88 7.39
N SER A 16 7.42 -16.54 7.60
CA SER A 16 6.15 -15.87 7.94
C SER A 16 6.34 -14.98 9.17
N PRO A 17 5.79 -13.77 9.16
CA PRO A 17 5.94 -12.85 10.28
C PRO A 17 5.06 -13.28 11.46
N ASP A 18 5.61 -13.12 12.67
CA ASP A 18 4.77 -13.04 13.86
C ASP A 18 3.82 -11.85 13.73
N GLN A 19 2.54 -12.07 14.00
CA GLN A 19 1.49 -11.05 13.88
C GLN A 19 1.46 -10.14 15.12
N VAL A 20 2.65 -9.67 15.52
CA VAL A 20 2.88 -8.79 16.66
C VAL A 20 3.57 -7.53 16.17
N ILE A 21 3.00 -6.38 16.52
CA ILE A 21 3.50 -5.06 16.12
C ILE A 21 4.65 -4.67 17.05
N SER A 22 5.74 -4.24 16.45
CA SER A 22 6.92 -3.71 17.14
C SER A 22 7.48 -2.50 16.39
N GLU A 23 8.36 -1.73 17.02
CA GLU A 23 9.06 -0.65 16.33
C GLU A 23 10.00 -1.20 15.24
N GLY A 24 9.96 -0.58 14.06
CA GLY A 24 10.92 -0.82 13.00
C GLY A 24 12.23 -0.05 13.22
N ALA A 25 13.22 -0.34 12.38
CA ALA A 25 14.42 0.48 12.33
C ALA A 25 14.08 1.93 11.91
N GLN A 26 14.77 2.89 12.52
CA GLN A 26 14.59 4.31 12.20
C GLN A 26 15.12 4.61 10.81
N VAL A 27 14.27 5.21 9.97
CA VAL A 27 14.67 5.66 8.63
C VAL A 27 15.01 7.14 8.65
N LYS A 28 16.08 7.48 7.95
CA LYS A 28 16.56 8.84 7.71
C LYS A 28 16.03 9.37 6.39
N THR A 29 15.67 8.49 5.45
CA THR A 29 15.17 8.91 4.13
C THR A 29 13.84 8.26 3.79
N VAL A 30 13.01 9.03 3.09
CA VAL A 30 11.74 8.57 2.51
C VAL A 30 11.65 9.00 1.06
N ALA A 31 10.84 8.30 0.26
CA ALA A 31 10.59 8.73 -1.11
C ALA A 31 9.19 8.42 -1.62
N LEU A 32 8.73 9.24 -2.57
CA LEU A 32 7.66 8.87 -3.49
C LEU A 32 8.25 8.29 -4.77
N LEU A 33 7.72 7.16 -5.23
CA LEU A 33 8.19 6.49 -6.45
C LEU A 33 7.26 6.81 -7.63
N GLY A 34 7.80 7.32 -8.73
CA GLY A 34 6.99 7.63 -9.92
C GLY A 34 6.35 6.36 -10.53
N ALA A 35 7.00 5.22 -10.39
CA ALA A 35 6.52 3.92 -10.87
C ALA A 35 5.28 3.39 -10.13
N ASP A 36 4.89 4.01 -9.00
CA ASP A 36 3.64 3.67 -8.31
C ASP A 36 2.39 4.13 -9.06
N TYR A 37 2.52 5.12 -9.95
CA TYR A 37 1.37 5.83 -10.50
C TYR A 37 1.31 5.63 -12.03
N PRO A 38 0.44 4.72 -12.52
CA PRO A 38 0.39 4.40 -13.95
C PRO A 38 0.01 5.60 -14.81
N GLY A 39 0.91 6.00 -15.71
CA GLY A 39 0.69 7.12 -16.63
C GLY A 39 1.15 8.48 -16.11
N LEU A 40 1.71 8.56 -14.91
CA LEU A 40 2.14 9.81 -14.28
C LEU A 40 3.03 10.65 -15.20
N LYS A 41 2.64 11.92 -15.41
CA LYS A 41 3.48 12.94 -16.04
C LYS A 41 3.71 14.09 -15.05
N PRO A 42 4.80 14.06 -14.28
CA PRO A 42 4.96 14.96 -13.15
C PRO A 42 5.27 16.39 -13.60
N ARG A 43 4.68 17.36 -12.92
CA ARG A 43 5.11 18.76 -12.84
C ARG A 43 5.68 18.98 -11.44
N MET A 44 6.98 19.22 -11.34
CA MET A 44 7.62 19.42 -10.04
C MET A 44 7.21 20.75 -9.42
N ALA A 45 6.94 20.74 -8.12
CA ALA A 45 6.75 21.91 -7.26
C ALA A 45 8.01 22.23 -6.43
N VAL A 46 8.91 21.24 -6.31
CA VAL A 46 10.17 21.34 -5.56
C VAL A 46 11.39 20.95 -6.41
N GLN A 47 12.57 21.30 -5.91
CA GLN A 47 13.88 20.89 -6.43
C GLN A 47 14.78 20.39 -5.30
N GLU A 48 15.93 19.81 -5.66
CA GLU A 48 16.93 19.36 -4.68
C GLU A 48 17.42 20.53 -3.82
N GLY A 49 17.51 20.31 -2.51
CA GLY A 49 17.88 21.32 -1.51
C GLY A 49 16.70 22.07 -0.90
N ASP A 50 15.48 21.96 -1.45
CA ASP A 50 14.30 22.61 -0.87
C ASP A 50 13.91 21.94 0.46
N ARG A 51 13.51 22.76 1.44
CA ARG A 51 12.88 22.26 2.67
C ARG A 51 11.40 22.02 2.44
N VAL A 52 10.88 20.90 2.94
CA VAL A 52 9.49 20.48 2.80
C VAL A 52 8.90 20.06 4.15
N LYS A 53 7.63 20.40 4.37
CA LYS A 53 6.84 19.91 5.51
C LYS A 53 6.15 18.60 5.18
N LEU A 54 5.76 17.84 6.20
CA LEU A 54 4.85 16.70 6.03
C LEU A 54 3.53 17.21 5.40
N GLY A 55 3.11 16.59 4.29
CA GLY A 55 1.90 17.01 3.56
C GLY A 55 2.09 18.13 2.53
N GLN A 56 3.29 18.71 2.39
CA GLN A 56 3.56 19.73 1.37
C GLN A 56 3.64 19.10 -0.04
N GLU A 57 3.11 19.79 -1.07
CA GLU A 57 3.21 19.35 -2.47
C GLU A 57 4.67 19.20 -2.92
N LEU A 58 5.00 18.03 -3.49
CA LEU A 58 6.27 17.78 -4.18
C LEU A 58 6.12 17.91 -5.69
N PHE A 59 5.02 17.38 -6.23
CA PHE A 59 4.69 17.44 -7.66
C PHE A 59 3.20 17.17 -7.88
N SER A 60 2.73 17.48 -9.10
CA SER A 60 1.37 17.21 -9.58
C SER A 60 1.38 16.39 -10.88
N ASP A 61 0.25 15.76 -11.23
CA ASP A 61 0.11 15.04 -12.51
C ASP A 61 -0.47 15.93 -13.61
N LYS A 62 0.29 16.11 -14.70
CA LYS A 62 -0.18 16.84 -15.89
C LYS A 62 -1.31 16.11 -16.63
N GLN A 63 -1.44 14.79 -16.48
CA GLN A 63 -2.51 14.02 -17.12
C GLN A 63 -3.81 14.02 -16.33
N THR A 64 -3.76 14.35 -15.04
CA THR A 64 -4.91 14.33 -14.14
C THR A 64 -4.89 15.60 -13.29
N PRO A 65 -5.29 16.75 -13.87
CA PRO A 65 -5.23 18.05 -13.20
C PRO A 65 -5.94 18.03 -11.84
N GLY A 66 -5.35 18.71 -10.86
CA GLY A 66 -5.83 18.77 -9.47
C GLY A 66 -5.24 17.70 -8.56
N VAL A 67 -4.71 16.60 -9.10
CA VAL A 67 -4.01 15.59 -8.28
C VAL A 67 -2.59 16.05 -7.97
N ILE A 68 -2.31 16.17 -6.67
CA ILE A 68 -0.98 16.47 -6.12
C ILE A 68 -0.42 15.29 -5.33
N PHE A 69 0.89 15.26 -5.19
CA PHE A 69 1.66 14.24 -4.49
C PHE A 69 2.47 14.94 -3.41
N THR A 70 2.19 14.59 -2.16
CA THR A 70 2.68 15.33 -0.99
C THR A 70 3.78 14.58 -0.27
N SER A 71 4.62 15.34 0.44
CA SER A 71 5.74 14.79 1.20
C SER A 71 5.26 13.86 2.32
N PRO A 72 5.77 12.62 2.43
CA PRO A 72 5.48 11.74 3.55
C PRO A 72 6.27 12.08 4.83
N GLY A 73 7.04 13.17 4.86
CA GLY A 73 7.76 13.64 6.05
C GLY A 73 8.28 15.07 5.96
N CYS A 74 8.71 15.60 7.10
CA CYS A 74 9.40 16.89 7.19
C CYS A 74 10.89 16.70 6.91
N GLY A 75 11.50 17.62 6.18
CA GLY A 75 12.94 17.67 6.02
C GLY A 75 13.35 18.32 4.71
N THR A 76 14.39 17.78 4.06
CA THR A 76 15.02 18.39 2.88
C THR A 76 14.97 17.46 1.68
N VAL A 77 14.61 17.98 0.50
CA VAL A 77 14.60 17.22 -0.76
C VAL A 77 16.05 16.88 -1.13
N LYS A 78 16.43 15.63 -0.87
CA LYS A 78 17.78 15.12 -1.08
C LYS A 78 18.10 14.82 -2.53
N ALA A 79 17.14 14.27 -3.28
CA ALA A 79 17.33 13.88 -4.67
C ALA A 79 16.03 13.84 -5.46
N VAL A 80 16.08 14.22 -6.73
CA VAL A 80 15.00 14.01 -7.72
C VAL A 80 15.52 13.11 -8.84
N ASN A 81 15.42 11.81 -8.63
CA ASN A 81 15.95 10.80 -9.55
C ASN A 81 15.11 10.71 -10.83
N ARG A 82 15.79 10.66 -11.98
CA ARG A 82 15.15 10.54 -13.29
C ARG A 82 15.81 9.44 -14.11
N GLY A 83 14.97 8.63 -14.76
CA GLY A 83 15.39 7.58 -15.67
C GLY A 83 15.38 8.03 -17.14
N ALA A 84 15.33 7.04 -18.03
CA ALA A 84 15.26 7.25 -19.47
C ALA A 84 14.09 8.20 -19.85
N LYS A 85 14.32 9.07 -20.85
CA LYS A 85 13.36 10.10 -21.28
C LYS A 85 12.88 11.02 -20.15
N ARG A 86 13.72 11.25 -19.13
CA ARG A 86 13.45 12.07 -17.94
C ARG A 86 12.25 11.61 -17.10
N ALA A 87 11.85 10.34 -17.22
CA ALA A 87 10.80 9.75 -16.39
C ALA A 87 11.19 9.87 -14.91
N LEU A 88 10.27 10.34 -14.07
CA LEU A 88 10.51 10.45 -12.63
C LEU A 88 10.63 9.04 -12.03
N GLN A 89 11.75 8.78 -11.37
CA GLN A 89 12.00 7.55 -10.65
C GLN A 89 11.58 7.71 -9.20
N SER A 90 12.17 8.68 -8.49
CA SER A 90 11.85 8.96 -7.10
C SER A 90 12.14 10.41 -6.72
N VAL A 91 11.39 10.92 -5.75
CA VAL A 91 11.70 12.16 -5.02
C VAL A 91 12.05 11.74 -3.60
N VAL A 92 13.31 11.92 -3.21
CA VAL A 92 13.87 11.50 -1.92
C VAL A 92 13.91 12.68 -0.99
N ILE A 93 13.44 12.49 0.24
CA ILE A 93 13.48 13.46 1.32
C ILE A 93 14.34 12.87 2.44
N GLU A 94 15.33 13.64 2.87
CA GLU A 94 16.05 13.40 4.12
C GLU A 94 15.22 13.98 5.25
N LEU A 95 14.86 13.14 6.22
CA LEU A 95 13.99 13.51 7.32
C LEU A 95 14.75 14.33 8.35
N ASP A 96 14.24 15.52 8.62
CA ASP A 96 14.68 16.36 9.71
C ASP A 96 13.48 17.19 10.23
N GLY A 97 13.28 17.21 11.54
CA GLY A 97 12.14 17.91 12.17
C GLY A 97 10.78 17.23 12.01
N ASP A 98 9.74 17.96 12.41
CA ASP A 98 8.37 17.48 12.57
C ASP A 98 7.30 18.46 12.04
N GLU A 99 7.71 19.48 11.28
CA GLU A 99 6.78 20.45 10.69
C GLU A 99 5.80 19.76 9.75
N ALA A 100 4.51 20.10 9.88
CA ALA A 100 3.44 19.52 9.08
C ALA A 100 2.48 20.59 8.58
N GLU A 101 1.96 20.38 7.37
CA GLU A 101 0.79 21.10 6.88
C GLU A 101 -0.45 20.71 7.69
N SER A 102 -1.34 21.68 7.88
CA SER A 102 -2.63 21.47 8.54
C SER A 102 -3.76 21.53 7.52
N PHE A 103 -4.73 20.64 7.69
CA PHE A 103 -5.85 20.43 6.78
C PHE A 103 -7.18 20.63 7.49
N ALA A 104 -8.28 20.60 6.75
CA ALA A 104 -9.60 20.71 7.34
C ALA A 104 -9.88 19.51 8.26
N SER A 105 -10.32 19.80 9.48
CA SER A 105 -10.70 18.82 10.49
C SER A 105 -12.16 18.99 10.88
N TYR A 106 -12.81 17.90 11.26
CA TYR A 106 -14.23 17.83 11.57
C TYR A 106 -14.45 16.92 12.78
N SER A 107 -15.51 17.17 13.53
CA SER A 107 -15.97 16.21 14.53
C SER A 107 -16.50 14.94 13.86
N GLN A 108 -16.46 13.81 14.57
CA GLN A 108 -16.95 12.53 14.03
C GLN A 108 -18.41 12.60 13.56
N ALA A 109 -19.25 13.39 14.24
CA ALA A 109 -20.66 13.57 13.90
C ALA A 109 -20.89 14.37 12.60
N GLU A 110 -19.89 15.12 12.13
CA GLU A 110 -19.95 15.90 10.90
C GLU A 110 -19.52 15.09 9.67
N LEU A 111 -18.74 14.01 9.85
CA LEU A 111 -18.15 13.24 8.74
C LEU A 111 -19.20 12.72 7.74
N SER A 112 -20.35 12.27 8.24
CA SER A 112 -21.45 11.76 7.42
C SER A 112 -22.22 12.83 6.65
N LYS A 113 -21.90 14.12 6.86
CA LYS A 113 -22.60 15.29 6.30
C LYS A 113 -21.70 16.19 5.45
N LEU A 114 -20.44 15.82 5.24
CA LEU A 114 -19.46 16.66 4.53
C LEU A 114 -19.80 16.85 3.05
N GLY A 115 -20.42 15.83 2.42
CA GLY A 115 -20.62 15.78 0.99
C GLY A 115 -19.34 15.50 0.20
N ALA A 116 -19.50 15.03 -1.04
CA ALA A 116 -18.38 14.58 -1.88
C ALA A 116 -17.33 15.67 -2.16
N GLU A 117 -17.76 16.92 -2.33
CA GLU A 117 -16.89 18.04 -2.71
C GLU A 117 -15.85 18.35 -1.63
N LYS A 118 -16.28 18.53 -0.37
CA LYS A 118 -15.37 18.79 0.76
C LYS A 118 -14.43 17.62 1.01
N VAL A 119 -14.94 16.40 0.86
CA VAL A 119 -14.10 15.19 1.02
C VAL A 119 -13.04 15.15 -0.08
N GLN A 120 -13.41 15.38 -1.34
CA GLN A 120 -12.48 15.42 -2.44
C GLN A 120 -11.44 16.54 -2.28
N GLU A 121 -11.85 17.75 -1.93
CA GLU A 121 -10.95 18.89 -1.70
C GLU A 121 -9.87 18.57 -0.65
N ASN A 122 -10.28 18.05 0.51
CA ASN A 122 -9.36 17.75 1.60
C ASN A 122 -8.42 16.59 1.27
N LEU A 123 -8.91 15.56 0.57
CA LEU A 123 -8.08 14.43 0.10
C LEU A 123 -7.09 14.85 -0.98
N LEU A 124 -7.48 15.77 -1.88
CA LEU A 124 -6.57 16.31 -2.89
C LEU A 124 -5.50 17.17 -2.22
N ALA A 125 -5.88 18.13 -1.39
CA ALA A 125 -4.95 19.02 -0.70
C ALA A 125 -3.92 18.28 0.17
N SER A 126 -4.34 17.19 0.82
CA SER A 126 -3.43 16.36 1.63
C SER A 126 -2.59 15.36 0.82
N GLY A 127 -2.92 15.12 -0.45
CA GLY A 127 -2.34 14.06 -1.28
C GLY A 127 -2.86 12.65 -0.95
N LEU A 128 -3.78 12.47 0.01
CA LEU A 128 -4.38 11.16 0.29
C LEU A 128 -5.31 10.67 -0.83
N TRP A 129 -5.74 11.55 -1.75
CA TRP A 129 -6.48 11.14 -2.95
C TRP A 129 -5.75 10.05 -3.75
N THR A 130 -4.41 10.05 -3.74
CA THR A 130 -3.62 9.04 -4.45
C THR A 130 -3.69 7.65 -3.80
N ALA A 131 -4.34 7.48 -2.65
CA ALA A 131 -4.62 6.16 -2.07
C ALA A 131 -5.67 5.38 -2.89
N LEU A 132 -6.60 6.12 -3.51
CA LEU A 132 -7.66 5.56 -4.33
C LEU A 132 -7.10 5.11 -5.68
N ARG A 133 -7.55 3.95 -6.13
CA ARG A 133 -7.23 3.43 -7.47
C ARG A 133 -8.48 2.98 -8.21
N THR A 134 -8.62 3.43 -9.45
CA THR A 134 -9.69 3.02 -10.35
C THR A 134 -9.55 1.57 -10.78
N ARG A 135 -10.70 0.93 -11.02
CA ARG A 135 -10.80 -0.38 -11.65
C ARG A 135 -11.84 -0.27 -12.78
N PRO A 136 -11.48 -0.57 -14.03
CA PRO A 136 -10.16 -1.04 -14.51
C PRO A 136 -9.05 0.04 -14.47
N TYR A 137 -7.81 -0.35 -14.85
CA TYR A 137 -6.61 0.49 -15.06
C TYR A 137 -5.71 0.85 -13.87
N SER A 138 -6.18 0.78 -12.63
CA SER A 138 -5.35 1.05 -11.42
C SER A 138 -4.74 2.45 -11.39
N LYS A 139 -5.41 3.45 -11.98
CA LYS A 139 -4.95 4.85 -11.97
C LYS A 139 -5.53 5.58 -10.76
N VAL A 140 -4.89 6.68 -10.36
CA VAL A 140 -5.53 7.62 -9.42
C VAL A 140 -6.80 8.17 -10.09
N PRO A 141 -7.95 8.24 -9.40
CA PRO A 141 -9.17 8.79 -9.98
C PRO A 141 -9.01 10.25 -10.42
N GLU A 142 -9.67 10.60 -11.52
CA GLU A 142 -9.75 12.00 -11.95
C GLU A 142 -10.69 12.78 -11.02
N PRO A 143 -10.26 13.93 -10.48
CA PRO A 143 -11.13 14.78 -9.67
C PRO A 143 -12.43 15.12 -10.39
N GLY A 144 -13.55 15.09 -9.67
CA GLY A 144 -14.89 15.33 -10.22
C GLY A 144 -15.55 14.08 -10.82
N THR A 145 -14.84 12.95 -10.94
CA THR A 145 -15.46 11.67 -11.28
C THR A 145 -16.00 10.96 -10.04
N LYS A 146 -17.02 10.10 -10.23
CA LYS A 146 -17.61 9.28 -9.17
C LYS A 146 -17.50 7.80 -9.52
N PRO A 147 -17.18 6.92 -8.55
CA PRO A 147 -17.23 5.48 -8.78
C PRO A 147 -18.65 4.95 -8.66
N SER A 148 -18.92 3.79 -9.26
CA SER A 148 -20.14 3.02 -8.99
C SER A 148 -20.14 2.45 -7.57
N SER A 149 -18.97 2.10 -7.03
CA SER A 149 -18.78 1.57 -5.69
C SER A 149 -17.32 1.72 -5.25
N ILE A 150 -17.07 1.66 -3.95
CA ILE A 150 -15.72 1.73 -3.37
C ILE A 150 -15.42 0.44 -2.61
N PHE A 151 -14.28 -0.17 -2.89
CA PHE A 151 -13.82 -1.40 -2.26
C PHE A 151 -12.67 -1.12 -1.30
N ILE A 152 -12.91 -1.36 -0.01
CA ILE A 152 -11.90 -1.34 1.04
C ILE A 152 -11.38 -2.76 1.21
N ASN A 153 -10.10 -2.97 0.88
CA ASN A 153 -9.46 -4.25 1.14
C ASN A 153 -8.93 -4.30 2.58
N ALA A 154 -9.59 -5.08 3.43
CA ALA A 154 -9.28 -5.33 4.83
C ALA A 154 -8.93 -6.81 5.08
N MET A 155 -8.33 -7.46 4.07
CA MET A 155 -7.70 -8.77 4.16
C MET A 155 -6.49 -8.83 3.22
N ASP A 156 -5.56 -9.74 3.46
CA ASP A 156 -4.45 -9.96 2.56
C ASP A 156 -4.12 -11.46 2.52
N THR A 157 -4.08 -12.03 1.32
CA THR A 157 -3.68 -13.43 1.10
C THR A 157 -2.38 -13.55 0.33
N ASN A 158 -1.63 -12.45 0.16
CA ASN A 158 -0.26 -12.55 -0.30
C ASN A 158 0.56 -13.39 0.71
N PRO A 159 1.52 -14.21 0.23
CA PRO A 159 2.44 -14.87 1.14
C PRO A 159 3.20 -13.84 1.97
N LEU A 160 3.40 -14.15 3.26
CA LEU A 160 4.14 -13.31 4.22
C LEU A 160 3.48 -11.97 4.55
N ALA A 161 2.18 -11.81 4.28
CA ALA A 161 1.47 -10.56 4.54
C ALA A 161 1.23 -10.31 6.03
N ALA A 162 0.99 -9.04 6.37
CA ALA A 162 0.45 -8.64 7.66
C ALA A 162 -1.06 -8.96 7.70
N ASP A 163 -1.56 -9.46 8.82
CA ASP A 163 -2.99 -9.58 9.07
C ASP A 163 -3.59 -8.18 9.31
N PRO A 164 -4.47 -7.69 8.41
CA PRO A 164 -5.07 -6.37 8.56
C PRO A 164 -5.88 -6.22 9.86
N HIS A 165 -6.40 -7.30 10.44
CA HIS A 165 -7.16 -7.22 11.67
C HIS A 165 -6.32 -6.73 12.85
N VAL A 166 -5.07 -7.19 12.94
CA VAL A 166 -4.13 -6.76 13.99
C VAL A 166 -3.85 -5.28 13.89
N VAL A 167 -3.63 -4.77 12.66
CA VAL A 167 -3.34 -3.36 12.39
C VAL A 167 -4.55 -2.46 12.64
N ILE A 168 -5.74 -2.85 12.14
CA ILE A 168 -6.98 -2.11 12.37
C ILE A 168 -7.33 -2.10 13.87
N GLY A 169 -6.99 -3.18 14.58
CA GLY A 169 -7.26 -3.35 16.01
C GLY A 169 -6.71 -2.24 16.90
N GLU A 170 -5.58 -1.63 16.54
CA GLU A 170 -4.98 -0.51 17.28
C GLU A 170 -5.63 0.85 16.99
N ARG A 171 -6.34 0.97 15.85
CA ARG A 171 -6.85 2.25 15.32
C ARG A 171 -8.29 2.14 14.83
N LYS A 172 -9.15 1.47 15.62
CA LYS A 172 -10.54 1.16 15.26
C LYS A 172 -11.38 2.39 14.92
N SER A 173 -11.22 3.47 15.70
CA SER A 173 -11.95 4.73 15.47
C SER A 173 -11.57 5.36 14.13
N ASP A 174 -10.27 5.36 13.80
CA ASP A 174 -9.79 5.90 12.52
C ASP A 174 -10.32 5.09 11.35
N PHE A 175 -10.45 3.77 11.51
CA PHE A 175 -11.04 2.91 10.48
C PHE A 175 -12.51 3.26 10.22
N GLN A 176 -13.31 3.36 11.28
CA GLN A 176 -14.72 3.75 11.19
C GLN A 176 -14.87 5.14 10.55
N ASN A 177 -14.10 6.13 11.02
CA ASN A 177 -14.12 7.49 10.48
C ASN A 177 -13.75 7.51 8.99
N GLY A 178 -12.73 6.74 8.60
CA GLY A 178 -12.33 6.61 7.21
C GLY A 178 -13.41 5.99 6.34
N ILE A 179 -14.11 4.96 6.82
CA ILE A 179 -15.27 4.38 6.12
C ILE A 179 -16.36 5.43 5.94
N THR A 180 -16.74 6.14 7.00
CA THR A 180 -17.78 7.18 6.94
C THR A 180 -17.42 8.31 5.98
N VAL A 181 -16.14 8.69 5.88
CA VAL A 181 -15.69 9.68 4.88
C VAL A 181 -15.83 9.12 3.46
N LEU A 182 -15.45 7.86 3.25
CA LEU A 182 -15.52 7.23 1.92
C LEU A 182 -16.97 7.05 1.42
N THR A 183 -17.96 6.87 2.30
CA THR A 183 -19.37 6.80 1.87
C THR A 183 -19.85 8.11 1.23
N GLN A 184 -19.19 9.24 1.51
CA GLN A 184 -19.53 10.52 0.88
C GLN A 184 -19.08 10.64 -0.58
N LEU A 185 -18.15 9.78 -1.04
CA LEU A 185 -17.58 9.84 -2.39
C LEU A 185 -18.35 9.04 -3.44
N THR A 186 -19.38 8.29 -3.04
CA THR A 186 -20.13 7.40 -3.92
C THR A 186 -21.62 7.48 -3.60
N GLU A 187 -22.46 7.41 -4.62
CA GLU A 187 -23.91 7.21 -4.46
C GLU A 187 -24.26 5.72 -4.32
N GLY A 188 -23.35 4.83 -4.74
CA GLY A 188 -23.44 3.39 -4.53
C GLY A 188 -22.80 2.92 -3.22
N SER A 189 -22.55 1.62 -3.11
CA SER A 189 -22.06 1.01 -1.86
C SER A 189 -20.56 1.19 -1.64
N VAL A 190 -20.18 1.32 -0.37
CA VAL A 190 -18.82 1.03 0.11
C VAL A 190 -18.79 -0.40 0.61
N TYR A 191 -17.87 -1.21 0.09
CA TYR A 191 -17.69 -2.60 0.49
C TYR A 191 -16.43 -2.75 1.34
N VAL A 192 -16.56 -3.39 2.51
CA VAL A 192 -15.41 -3.83 3.31
C VAL A 192 -15.19 -5.32 3.08
N CYS A 193 -14.11 -5.64 2.38
CA CYS A 193 -13.71 -7.00 2.06
C CYS A 193 -12.74 -7.52 3.14
N LYS A 194 -13.16 -8.53 3.90
CA LYS A 194 -12.39 -9.05 5.04
C LYS A 194 -12.36 -10.58 5.06
N ALA A 195 -11.49 -11.16 5.89
CA ALA A 195 -11.53 -12.58 6.19
C ALA A 195 -12.80 -12.96 6.98
N PRO A 196 -13.26 -14.22 6.93
CA PRO A 196 -14.37 -14.70 7.76
C PRO A 196 -14.05 -14.56 9.24
N GLU A 197 -15.08 -14.50 10.08
CA GLU A 197 -14.98 -14.52 11.56
C GLU A 197 -14.27 -13.31 12.20
N VAL A 198 -13.60 -12.47 11.42
CA VAL A 198 -13.02 -11.21 11.88
C VAL A 198 -14.14 -10.22 12.22
N LYS A 199 -14.20 -9.75 13.47
CA LYS A 199 -15.16 -8.71 13.88
C LYS A 199 -14.55 -7.33 13.66
N LEU A 200 -15.03 -6.63 12.63
CA LEU A 200 -14.74 -5.23 12.37
C LEU A 200 -16.05 -4.44 12.46
N ASP A 201 -16.01 -3.28 13.11
CA ASP A 201 -17.10 -2.33 12.98
C ASP A 201 -16.91 -1.57 11.67
N THR A 202 -17.89 -1.71 10.78
CA THR A 202 -17.86 -1.15 9.43
C THR A 202 -18.90 -0.05 9.22
N GLY A 203 -19.60 0.38 10.27
CA GLY A 203 -20.71 1.32 10.16
C GLY A 203 -21.70 0.89 9.08
N ASP A 204 -22.06 1.83 8.19
CA ASP A 204 -23.01 1.60 7.08
C ASP A 204 -22.41 0.85 5.87
N ALA A 205 -21.11 0.51 5.89
CA ALA A 205 -20.50 -0.20 4.78
C ALA A 205 -20.96 -1.66 4.70
N VAL A 206 -21.07 -2.16 3.47
CA VAL A 206 -21.51 -3.52 3.20
C VAL A 206 -20.34 -4.49 3.39
N VAL A 207 -20.50 -5.48 4.27
CA VAL A 207 -19.46 -6.47 4.56
C VAL A 207 -19.48 -7.62 3.56
N ALA A 208 -18.31 -7.91 2.98
CA ALA A 208 -18.06 -9.10 2.17
C ALA A 208 -16.90 -9.92 2.75
N GLU A 209 -17.17 -11.18 3.06
CA GLU A 209 -16.18 -12.10 3.58
C GLU A 209 -15.65 -12.99 2.46
N PHE A 210 -14.33 -13.07 2.32
CA PHE A 210 -13.68 -13.97 1.37
C PHE A 210 -12.76 -14.94 2.09
N ASN A 211 -12.84 -16.21 1.72
CA ASN A 211 -11.96 -17.27 2.19
C ASN A 211 -11.28 -17.98 1.02
N GLY A 212 -10.16 -18.66 1.28
CA GLY A 212 -9.45 -19.49 0.32
C GLY A 212 -8.03 -19.01 0.04
N PRO A 213 -7.29 -19.72 -0.84
CA PRO A 213 -5.91 -19.40 -1.18
C PRO A 213 -5.81 -18.06 -1.94
N HIS A 214 -4.58 -17.58 -2.13
CA HIS A 214 -4.34 -16.45 -3.03
C HIS A 214 -4.90 -16.74 -4.43
N PRO A 215 -5.80 -15.92 -5.01
CA PRO A 215 -5.97 -14.47 -4.78
C PRO A 215 -7.24 -14.03 -4.03
N ALA A 216 -7.68 -14.74 -2.98
CA ALA A 216 -8.89 -14.35 -2.23
C ALA A 216 -8.83 -12.95 -1.58
N GLY A 217 -7.65 -12.43 -1.25
CA GLY A 217 -7.45 -11.10 -0.66
C GLY A 217 -7.16 -9.98 -1.66
N LEU A 218 -7.39 -10.18 -2.96
CA LEU A 218 -7.15 -9.14 -3.97
C LEU A 218 -8.43 -8.32 -4.28
N PRO A 219 -8.33 -6.99 -4.38
CA PRO A 219 -9.45 -6.14 -4.80
C PRO A 219 -10.06 -6.57 -6.14
N GLY A 220 -9.24 -7.07 -7.08
CA GLY A 220 -9.73 -7.56 -8.38
C GLY A 220 -10.67 -8.76 -8.24
N THR A 221 -10.36 -9.69 -7.34
CA THR A 221 -11.22 -10.84 -7.01
C THR A 221 -12.52 -10.34 -6.38
N HIS A 222 -12.43 -9.42 -5.42
CA HIS A 222 -13.60 -8.86 -4.73
C HIS A 222 -14.57 -8.19 -5.71
N ILE A 223 -14.04 -7.33 -6.57
CA ILE A 223 -14.80 -6.62 -7.60
C ILE A 223 -15.45 -7.60 -8.57
N HIS A 224 -14.73 -8.63 -9.01
CA HIS A 224 -15.27 -9.64 -9.94
C HIS A 224 -16.54 -10.32 -9.41
N PHE A 225 -16.58 -10.64 -8.11
CA PHE A 225 -17.71 -11.34 -7.51
C PHE A 225 -18.85 -10.42 -7.04
N ILE A 226 -18.54 -9.17 -6.69
CA ILE A 226 -19.51 -8.26 -6.06
C ILE A 226 -20.06 -7.23 -7.05
N ASP A 227 -19.18 -6.51 -7.74
CA ASP A 227 -19.56 -5.39 -8.59
C ASP A 227 -18.66 -5.29 -9.84
N PRO A 228 -18.73 -6.28 -10.76
CA PRO A 228 -17.79 -6.41 -11.86
C PRO A 228 -17.78 -5.18 -12.75
N VAL A 229 -16.58 -4.80 -13.19
CA VAL A 229 -16.32 -3.60 -13.99
C VAL A 229 -16.17 -3.92 -15.48
N GLY A 230 -16.27 -2.89 -16.31
CA GLY A 230 -16.11 -2.99 -17.75
C GLY A 230 -15.72 -1.65 -18.38
N PRO A 231 -15.77 -1.52 -19.71
CA PRO A 231 -15.38 -0.28 -20.39
C PRO A 231 -16.18 0.96 -19.96
N THR A 232 -17.43 0.78 -19.52
CA THR A 232 -18.37 1.86 -19.16
C THR A 232 -18.63 1.97 -17.65
N LYS A 233 -18.05 1.10 -16.83
CA LYS A 233 -18.28 1.04 -15.39
C LYS A 233 -16.96 1.00 -14.63
N THR A 234 -16.77 1.99 -13.77
CA THR A 234 -15.57 2.13 -12.94
C THR A 234 -15.94 2.06 -11.46
N VAL A 235 -15.15 1.32 -10.70
CA VAL A 235 -15.19 1.30 -9.23
C VAL A 235 -13.83 1.77 -8.70
N TRP A 236 -13.77 2.18 -7.44
CA TRP A 236 -12.50 2.52 -6.79
C TRP A 236 -12.12 1.46 -5.76
N SER A 237 -10.82 1.33 -5.50
CA SER A 237 -10.27 0.43 -4.49
C SER A 237 -9.25 1.17 -3.62
N ILE A 238 -9.22 0.84 -2.33
CA ILE A 238 -8.33 1.42 -1.33
C ILE A 238 -7.93 0.36 -0.29
N GLY A 239 -6.71 0.47 0.26
CA GLY A 239 -6.23 -0.42 1.31
C GLY A 239 -6.62 0.04 2.71
N TYR A 240 -6.78 -0.89 3.64
CA TYR A 240 -7.21 -0.59 5.02
C TYR A 240 -6.35 0.47 5.75
N GLN A 241 -5.02 0.48 5.60
CA GLN A 241 -4.18 1.49 6.26
C GLN A 241 -4.37 2.90 5.69
N ASP A 242 -4.73 3.00 4.42
CA ASP A 242 -5.08 4.29 3.84
C ASP A 242 -6.45 4.76 4.35
N VAL A 243 -7.39 3.85 4.63
CA VAL A 243 -8.65 4.19 5.32
C VAL A 243 -8.37 4.73 6.72
N LEU A 244 -7.44 4.11 7.48
CA LEU A 244 -6.98 4.64 8.77
C LEU A 244 -6.40 6.06 8.63
N ALA A 245 -5.56 6.28 7.61
CA ALA A 245 -4.97 7.60 7.35
C ALA A 245 -6.03 8.65 7.00
N ILE A 246 -7.05 8.30 6.22
CA ILE A 246 -8.18 9.18 5.88
C ILE A 246 -8.98 9.52 7.14
N GLY A 247 -9.34 8.54 7.96
CA GLY A 247 -10.10 8.79 9.18
C GLY A 247 -9.36 9.72 10.15
N ALA A 248 -8.04 9.50 10.32
CA ALA A 248 -7.20 10.38 11.13
C ALA A 248 -7.11 11.79 10.55
N LEU A 249 -6.91 11.94 9.23
CA LEU A 249 -6.85 13.24 8.57
C LEU A 249 -8.11 14.07 8.84
N PHE A 250 -9.29 13.47 8.65
CA PHE A 250 -10.54 14.21 8.75
C PHE A 250 -10.92 14.59 10.19
N VAL A 251 -10.43 13.86 11.19
CA VAL A 251 -10.69 14.20 12.60
C VAL A 251 -9.64 15.15 13.17
N THR A 252 -8.38 14.98 12.79
CA THR A 252 -7.25 15.71 13.40
C THR A 252 -6.77 16.88 12.55
N GLY A 253 -7.09 16.91 11.26
CA GLY A 253 -6.50 17.86 10.31
C GLY A 253 -5.02 17.60 10.01
N GLN A 254 -4.46 16.46 10.43
CA GLN A 254 -3.05 16.13 10.25
C GLN A 254 -2.87 14.87 9.42
N LEU A 255 -1.87 14.88 8.54
CA LEU A 255 -1.53 13.72 7.73
C LEU A 255 -0.85 12.63 8.60
N ASN A 256 -1.40 11.43 8.60
CA ASN A 256 -0.76 10.28 9.23
C ASN A 256 -0.01 9.43 8.18
N SER A 257 1.32 9.55 8.19
CA SER A 257 2.22 8.80 7.29
C SER A 257 2.69 7.46 7.86
N GLU A 258 2.25 7.06 9.06
CA GLU A 258 2.62 5.79 9.68
C GLU A 258 2.18 4.61 8.81
N ARG A 259 3.01 3.57 8.72
CA ARG A 259 2.66 2.29 8.13
C ARG A 259 3.08 1.17 9.06
N ILE A 260 2.24 0.16 9.20
CA ILE A 260 2.60 -1.11 9.84
C ILE A 260 2.77 -2.13 8.74
N ILE A 261 3.98 -2.64 8.54
CA ILE A 261 4.26 -3.57 7.45
C ILE A 261 4.76 -4.91 7.99
N ALA A 262 4.49 -5.99 7.26
CA ALA A 262 5.19 -7.24 7.49
C ALA A 262 6.63 -7.11 6.97
N LEU A 263 7.62 -7.25 7.86
CA LEU A 263 9.01 -7.48 7.48
C LEU A 263 9.27 -8.99 7.59
N ALA A 264 9.36 -9.64 6.44
CA ALA A 264 9.26 -11.10 6.40
C ALA A 264 10.06 -11.74 5.27
N GLY A 265 10.16 -13.06 5.32
CA GLY A 265 10.81 -13.89 4.31
C GLY A 265 12.02 -14.66 4.85
N PRO A 266 12.54 -15.61 4.07
CA PRO A 266 13.52 -16.57 4.56
C PRO A 266 14.82 -15.96 5.06
N SER A 267 15.18 -14.75 4.60
CA SER A 267 16.43 -14.07 4.94
C SER A 267 16.32 -13.10 6.13
N VAL A 268 15.12 -12.92 6.69
CA VAL A 268 14.89 -12.12 7.89
C VAL A 268 15.20 -12.96 9.13
N GLU A 269 15.89 -12.38 10.11
CA GLU A 269 16.24 -13.04 11.38
C GLU A 269 15.01 -13.19 12.28
N ILE A 270 14.27 -12.09 12.49
CA ILE A 270 13.05 -12.05 13.32
C ILE A 270 11.88 -11.47 12.49
N PRO A 271 11.20 -12.31 11.68
CA PRO A 271 10.03 -11.91 10.90
C PRO A 271 8.88 -11.44 11.79
N ARG A 272 8.38 -10.22 11.58
CA ARG A 272 7.31 -9.63 12.41
C ARG A 272 6.64 -8.45 11.73
N LEU A 273 5.65 -7.85 12.39
CA LEU A 273 5.09 -6.57 11.99
C LEU A 273 5.92 -5.42 12.58
N VAL A 274 6.28 -4.45 11.73
CA VAL A 274 7.08 -3.30 12.12
C VAL A 274 6.36 -1.99 11.80
N ARG A 275 6.37 -1.06 12.75
CA ARG A 275 6.00 0.34 12.50
C ARG A 275 7.08 1.04 11.72
N THR A 276 6.66 1.77 10.70
CA THR A 276 7.52 2.56 9.82
C THR A 276 6.69 3.70 9.21
N ARG A 277 7.16 4.25 8.09
CA ARG A 277 6.56 5.38 7.38
C ARG A 277 6.31 5.04 5.91
N LEU A 278 5.32 5.70 5.32
CA LEU A 278 5.10 5.69 3.89
C LEU A 278 6.37 6.12 3.15
N GLY A 279 6.79 5.34 2.15
CA GLY A 279 7.99 5.66 1.38
C GLY A 279 9.31 5.42 2.13
N ALA A 280 9.30 4.76 3.30
CA ALA A 280 10.51 4.48 4.08
C ALA A 280 11.61 3.79 3.26
N ASN A 281 12.86 4.21 3.45
CA ASN A 281 14.02 3.59 2.83
C ASN A 281 14.14 2.13 3.28
N THR A 282 14.13 1.22 2.31
CA THR A 282 14.13 -0.21 2.60
C THR A 282 15.48 -0.73 3.04
N ASP A 283 16.58 -0.13 2.57
CA ASP A 283 17.93 -0.52 2.95
C ASP A 283 18.17 -0.18 4.42
N GLU A 284 17.70 0.99 4.86
CA GLU A 284 17.73 1.41 6.28
C GLU A 284 16.78 0.56 7.14
N LEU A 285 15.61 0.15 6.62
CA LEU A 285 14.66 -0.69 7.37
C LEU A 285 15.16 -2.10 7.64
N VAL A 286 15.94 -2.67 6.72
CA VAL A 286 16.45 -4.05 6.85
C VAL A 286 17.83 -4.10 7.50
N ASP A 287 18.46 -2.96 7.76
CA ASP A 287 19.79 -2.90 8.38
C ASP A 287 19.79 -3.60 9.75
N GLY A 288 20.73 -4.52 9.95
CA GLY A 288 20.80 -5.36 11.15
C GLY A 288 19.62 -6.32 11.37
N GLN A 289 18.69 -6.49 10.42
CA GLN A 289 17.52 -7.39 10.56
C GLN A 289 17.68 -8.73 9.81
N LEU A 290 18.78 -8.93 9.08
CA LEU A 290 18.96 -10.03 8.13
C LEU A 290 20.05 -11.00 8.58
N LYS A 291 19.91 -12.27 8.16
CA LYS A 291 20.85 -13.35 8.49
C LYS A 291 21.69 -13.84 7.32
N ASP A 292 21.23 -13.60 6.09
CA ASP A 292 21.96 -13.93 4.88
C ASP A 292 22.74 -12.70 4.40
N ALA A 293 23.99 -12.89 3.94
CA ALA A 293 24.80 -11.80 3.40
C ALA A 293 24.42 -11.40 1.96
N ASP A 294 23.88 -12.34 1.17
CA ASP A 294 23.43 -12.11 -0.22
C ASP A 294 21.91 -12.26 -0.31
N TYR A 295 21.21 -11.13 -0.40
CA TYR A 295 19.76 -11.04 -0.34
C TYR A 295 19.20 -10.07 -1.37
N ARG A 296 17.89 -10.16 -1.59
CA ARG A 296 17.08 -9.19 -2.31
C ARG A 296 15.93 -8.73 -1.44
N VAL A 297 15.76 -7.42 -1.39
CA VAL A 297 14.58 -6.79 -0.80
C VAL A 297 13.54 -6.56 -1.89
N VAL A 298 12.31 -6.93 -1.59
CA VAL A 298 11.15 -6.69 -2.44
C VAL A 298 10.18 -5.80 -1.66
N SER A 299 9.89 -4.63 -2.21
CA SER A 299 8.77 -3.82 -1.74
C SER A 299 7.48 -4.42 -2.27
N GLY A 300 6.59 -4.83 -1.37
CA GLY A 300 5.41 -5.63 -1.68
C GLY A 300 5.67 -7.13 -1.56
N SER A 301 4.70 -7.92 -2.02
CA SER A 301 4.77 -9.38 -1.89
C SER A 301 5.75 -10.02 -2.87
N VAL A 302 6.10 -11.28 -2.60
CA VAL A 302 6.90 -12.10 -3.53
C VAL A 302 6.20 -12.34 -4.88
N LEU A 303 4.86 -12.18 -4.93
CA LEU A 303 4.06 -12.39 -6.13
C LEU A 303 3.84 -11.10 -6.95
N SER A 304 3.75 -9.95 -6.28
CA SER A 304 3.36 -8.68 -6.91
C SER A 304 4.11 -7.46 -6.36
N GLY A 305 5.35 -7.67 -5.94
CA GLY A 305 6.25 -6.61 -5.47
C GLY A 305 7.26 -6.16 -6.52
N ARG A 306 8.10 -5.20 -6.15
CA ARG A 306 9.21 -4.70 -6.97
C ARG A 306 10.52 -4.82 -6.20
N LYS A 307 11.61 -5.17 -6.89
CA LYS A 307 12.95 -5.14 -6.30
C LYS A 307 13.24 -3.72 -5.79
N ALA A 308 13.49 -3.61 -4.50
CA ALA A 308 13.84 -2.36 -3.85
C ALA A 308 15.37 -2.25 -3.87
N ALA A 309 15.90 -1.40 -4.76
CA ALA A 309 17.34 -1.20 -4.92
C ALA A 309 17.61 0.15 -5.58
N ASN A 310 18.71 0.80 -5.21
CA ASN A 310 19.10 2.11 -5.75
C ASN A 310 17.96 3.14 -5.62
N TRP A 311 17.55 3.78 -6.72
CA TRP A 311 16.46 4.77 -6.74
C TRP A 311 15.10 4.22 -6.28
N SER A 312 14.89 2.90 -6.31
CA SER A 312 13.66 2.23 -5.88
C SER A 312 13.76 1.57 -4.51
N ALA A 313 14.83 1.81 -3.74
CA ALA A 313 15.05 1.28 -2.39
C ALA A 313 14.13 1.94 -1.33
N TYR A 314 12.83 2.01 -1.63
CA TYR A 314 11.83 2.66 -0.79
C TYR A 314 10.52 1.86 -0.82
N LEU A 315 9.77 1.91 0.28
CA LEU A 315 8.46 1.28 0.39
C LEU A 315 7.47 1.92 -0.60
N GLY A 316 6.98 1.15 -1.57
CA GLY A 316 6.01 1.62 -2.55
C GLY A 316 4.68 2.06 -1.92
N ARG A 317 4.00 3.01 -2.55
CA ARG A 317 2.78 3.67 -2.04
C ARG A 317 1.69 2.70 -1.58
N TYR A 318 1.52 1.59 -2.29
CA TYR A 318 0.44 0.62 -2.07
C TYR A 318 0.91 -0.69 -1.44
N HIS A 319 2.17 -0.75 -0.99
CA HIS A 319 2.74 -1.95 -0.39
C HIS A 319 2.64 -1.91 1.13
N THR A 320 2.20 -3.03 1.71
CA THR A 320 2.03 -3.24 3.16
C THR A 320 2.94 -4.35 3.69
N GLN A 321 3.95 -4.76 2.91
CA GLN A 321 4.96 -5.74 3.32
C GLN A 321 6.29 -5.47 2.62
N LEU A 322 7.38 -5.90 3.26
CA LEU A 322 8.71 -6.05 2.70
C LEU A 322 9.08 -7.53 2.76
N SER A 323 9.30 -8.13 1.59
CA SER A 323 9.74 -9.51 1.48
C SER A 323 11.24 -9.56 1.20
N VAL A 324 11.99 -10.22 2.08
CA VAL A 324 13.44 -10.39 1.93
C VAL A 324 13.76 -11.84 1.64
N LEU A 325 14.38 -12.06 0.48
CA LEU A 325 14.67 -13.37 -0.06
C LEU A 325 16.17 -13.50 -0.30
N ARG A 326 16.70 -14.72 -0.36
CA ARG A 326 18.04 -14.97 -0.91
C ARG A 326 18.09 -14.55 -2.37
N GLU A 327 19.21 -13.99 -2.81
CA GLU A 327 19.40 -13.60 -4.21
C GLU A 327 19.48 -14.83 -5.13
N GLY A 328 19.95 -15.98 -4.62
CA GLY A 328 19.91 -17.26 -5.33
C GLY A 328 20.99 -17.43 -6.40
N ARG A 329 22.18 -16.85 -6.20
CA ARG A 329 23.34 -16.94 -7.13
C ARG A 329 24.10 -18.27 -7.03
N GLU A 330 23.57 -19.24 -6.30
CA GLU A 330 24.18 -20.56 -6.13
C GLU A 330 24.17 -21.33 -7.45
N ARG A 331 25.33 -21.85 -7.86
CA ARG A 331 25.42 -22.75 -9.03
C ARG A 331 25.00 -24.15 -8.61
N GLU A 332 23.90 -24.64 -9.17
CA GLU A 332 23.53 -26.04 -9.05
C GLU A 332 24.34 -26.90 -10.04
N LEU A 333 25.05 -27.90 -9.52
CA LEU A 333 25.76 -28.87 -10.34
C LEU A 333 24.75 -29.63 -11.22
N PHE A 334 24.94 -29.57 -12.55
CA PHE A 334 24.03 -30.12 -13.57
C PHE A 334 22.57 -29.62 -13.49
N GLY A 335 22.31 -28.39 -13.03
CA GLY A 335 20.96 -27.86 -12.80
C GLY A 335 19.96 -27.92 -13.97
N TRP A 336 20.42 -28.17 -15.21
CA TRP A 336 19.59 -28.40 -16.40
C TRP A 336 19.11 -29.86 -16.58
N ILE A 337 19.74 -30.83 -15.90
CA ILE A 337 19.39 -32.27 -15.95
C ILE A 337 18.72 -32.74 -14.64
N VAL A 338 18.95 -32.06 -13.51
CA VAL A 338 18.38 -32.51 -12.23
C VAL A 338 16.86 -32.45 -12.26
N ALA A 339 16.21 -33.54 -11.84
CA ALA A 339 14.76 -33.69 -11.77
C ALA A 339 14.04 -32.71 -10.81
N GLY A 340 14.81 -31.86 -10.11
CA GLY A 340 14.29 -30.76 -9.31
C GLY A 340 13.57 -31.19 -8.03
N SER A 341 13.91 -32.32 -7.43
CA SER A 341 13.23 -32.88 -6.24
C SER A 341 13.18 -31.97 -4.99
N LYS A 342 13.90 -30.83 -4.99
CA LYS A 342 13.89 -29.80 -3.94
C LYS A 342 13.30 -28.46 -4.40
N LYS A 343 12.75 -28.37 -5.62
CA LYS A 343 12.21 -27.14 -6.20
C LYS A 343 10.70 -27.17 -6.23
N TYR A 344 10.04 -26.15 -5.70
CA TYR A 344 8.59 -26.05 -5.81
C TYR A 344 8.15 -25.93 -7.29
N SER A 345 7.11 -26.68 -7.70
CA SER A 345 6.50 -26.56 -9.02
C SER A 345 4.99 -26.72 -8.93
N PHE A 346 4.25 -25.64 -9.20
CA PHE A 346 2.79 -25.66 -9.23
C PHE A 346 2.22 -26.59 -10.34
N LEU A 347 2.90 -26.70 -11.48
CA LEU A 347 2.46 -27.53 -12.61
C LEU A 347 3.00 -28.98 -12.56
N ASN A 348 3.56 -29.41 -11.41
CA ASN A 348 4.19 -30.73 -11.24
C ASN A 348 5.22 -31.09 -12.32
N ILE A 349 5.99 -30.10 -12.80
CA ILE A 349 7.07 -30.26 -13.79
C ILE A 349 8.32 -30.89 -13.15
N TYR A 350 8.53 -30.65 -11.85
CA TYR A 350 9.59 -31.28 -11.06
C TYR A 350 9.06 -32.48 -10.28
N THR A 351 9.95 -33.41 -9.92
CA THR A 351 9.60 -34.63 -9.17
C THR A 351 9.39 -34.38 -7.67
N THR A 352 9.29 -33.12 -7.27
CA THR A 352 9.05 -32.65 -5.90
C THR A 352 7.69 -33.15 -5.43
N SER A 353 7.66 -33.80 -4.27
CA SER A 353 6.42 -34.18 -3.57
C SER A 353 5.86 -33.03 -2.75
#